data_AF-A0A8T0DV82-F1
#
_entry.id   AF-A0A8T0DV82-F1
#
_cell.length_a   1.000
_cell.length_b   1.000
_cell.length_c   1.000
_cell.angle_alpha   90.00
_cell.angle_beta   90.00
_cell.angle_gamma   90.00
#
_symmetry.space_group_name_H-M   'P 1'
#
loop_
_entity.id
_entity.type
_entity.pdbx_description
1 polymer ?
#
loop_
_entity_poly.entity_id
_entity_poly.type
_entity_poly.pdbx_seq_one_letter_code
_entity_poly.pdbx_strand_id
1 'polypeptide(L)'
;MTIKLDLTYFYVPCLSVTLPDRRNDPHHCGSCYGAESDTRKCCNTCKEVQLAYHEQHWVVKNVSVFEQCREENWDDKLAKLGSEGCRIHGELQVNKVAGSFHIAPGSSFATNNVHVHNMQGLTDAHVNMTHKISSLSFGPTYPGQVNPLDGVTMYVVEPFQMITYYMKLVPTIYIRHNDSTDAMDTVESNQYSVTWHSKGTPLNGNGQGIPGLFFNYEISPILVKISQEHTSFLHFLTNTCAIIGGVFTVASLFDAFIYHSTCVVRKRFSEHSH
;
A
#
# COMPACT_ATOMS: atom_id res chain seq x y z
N MET A 1 -6.37 0.55 -12.72
CA MET A 1 -6.45 0.56 -11.24
C MET A 1 -5.48 1.60 -10.73
N THR A 2 -5.84 2.31 -9.68
CA THR A 2 -4.96 3.31 -9.06
C THR A 2 -4.36 2.72 -7.79
N ILE A 3 -3.05 2.68 -7.67
CA ILE A 3 -2.35 2.30 -6.45
C ILE A 3 -1.99 3.60 -5.73
N LYS A 4 -2.38 3.75 -4.46
CA LYS A 4 -1.98 4.91 -3.65
C LYS A 4 -1.00 4.44 -2.58
N LEU A 5 0.17 5.07 -2.50
CA LEU A 5 1.22 4.71 -1.58
C LEU A 5 1.72 5.95 -0.83
N ASP A 6 1.91 5.80 0.48
CA ASP A 6 2.64 6.73 1.35
C ASP A 6 3.65 5.90 2.15
N LEU A 7 4.91 6.05 1.81
CA LEU A 7 6.05 5.29 2.31
C LEU A 7 7.09 6.25 2.87
N THR A 8 7.72 5.90 3.98
CA THR A 8 8.86 6.65 4.53
C THR A 8 10.05 5.72 4.76
N TYR A 9 11.17 6.00 4.12
CA TYR A 9 12.48 5.48 4.50
C TYR A 9 13.05 6.31 5.66
N PHE A 10 13.61 5.67 6.67
CA PHE A 10 14.16 6.40 7.83
C PHE A 10 15.61 6.86 7.61
N TYR A 11 16.37 6.14 6.80
CA TYR A 11 17.83 6.30 6.69
C TYR A 11 18.32 6.49 5.25
N VAL A 12 17.40 6.73 4.31
CA VAL A 12 17.69 6.98 2.90
C VAL A 12 17.14 8.36 2.53
N PRO A 13 17.96 9.33 2.09
CA PRO A 13 17.51 10.68 1.75
C PRO A 13 16.76 10.74 0.40
N CYS A 14 15.79 11.66 0.29
CA CYS A 14 15.19 11.99 -1.00
C CYS A 14 16.15 12.91 -1.76
N LEU A 15 16.85 12.37 -2.74
CA LEU A 15 17.70 13.17 -3.61
C LEU A 15 16.86 13.88 -4.68
N SER A 16 16.48 15.13 -4.41
CA SER A 16 16.03 16.04 -5.47
C SER A 16 17.26 16.58 -6.20
N VAL A 17 17.37 16.28 -7.50
CA VAL A 17 18.38 16.93 -8.35
C VAL A 17 17.79 18.27 -8.79
N THR A 18 18.10 19.34 -8.05
CA THR A 18 17.94 20.70 -8.59
C THR A 18 19.10 20.97 -9.54
N LEU A 19 18.82 20.93 -10.84
CA LEU A 19 19.82 21.24 -11.86
C LEU A 19 20.12 22.75 -11.88
N PRO A 20 21.39 23.18 -11.96
CA PRO A 20 21.73 24.59 -12.12
C PRO A 20 21.33 25.13 -13.50
N ASP A 21 21.02 26.43 -13.55
CA ASP A 21 20.41 27.20 -14.65
C ASP A 21 21.12 27.08 -16.02
N ARG A 22 22.45 26.90 -16.04
CA ARG A 22 23.25 26.76 -17.28
C ARG A 22 22.95 25.48 -18.08
N ARG A 23 22.29 24.49 -17.46
CA ARG A 23 21.99 23.19 -18.07
C ARG A 23 20.63 23.14 -18.77
N ASN A 24 19.87 24.24 -18.69
CA ASN A 24 18.65 24.46 -19.46
C ASN A 24 18.91 25.20 -20.79
N ASP A 25 20.16 25.58 -21.08
CA ASP A 25 20.54 26.13 -22.38
C ASP A 25 20.50 25.01 -23.44
N PRO A 26 19.63 25.09 -24.46
CA PRO A 26 19.56 24.10 -25.53
C PRO A 26 20.85 23.98 -26.37
N HIS A 27 21.81 24.90 -26.21
CA HIS A 27 23.11 24.87 -26.87
C HIS A 27 24.24 24.30 -26.01
N HIS A 28 24.00 23.97 -24.74
CA HIS A 28 25.02 23.39 -23.87
C HIS A 28 25.16 21.88 -24.10
N CYS A 29 26.37 21.46 -24.48
CA CYS A 29 26.75 20.05 -24.64
C CYS A 29 27.98 19.75 -23.77
N GLY A 30 27.75 19.15 -22.61
CA GLY A 30 28.79 18.67 -21.71
C GLY A 30 29.45 17.38 -22.21
N SER A 31 30.70 17.14 -21.79
CA SER A 31 31.47 15.96 -22.18
C SER A 31 30.97 14.69 -21.49
N CYS A 32 30.88 13.58 -22.22
CA CYS A 32 30.69 12.26 -21.64
C CYS A 32 32.01 11.53 -21.36
N TYR A 33 33.15 12.24 -21.41
CA TYR A 33 34.49 11.72 -21.13
C TYR A 33 34.86 10.47 -21.96
N GLY A 34 34.47 10.43 -23.24
CA GLY A 34 34.75 9.31 -24.14
C GLY A 34 33.69 8.21 -24.14
N ALA A 35 32.62 8.36 -23.35
CA ALA A 35 31.50 7.43 -23.32
C ALA A 35 30.33 7.84 -24.25
N GLU A 36 30.54 8.78 -25.18
CA GLU A 36 29.52 9.19 -26.15
C GLU A 36 29.07 8.02 -27.04
N SER A 37 27.77 7.94 -27.32
CA SER A 37 27.16 6.93 -28.19
C SER A 37 26.35 7.56 -29.32
N ASP A 38 25.78 6.76 -30.22
CA ASP A 38 24.90 7.27 -31.28
C ASP A 38 23.59 7.85 -30.72
N THR A 39 23.17 7.39 -29.55
CA THR A 39 21.96 7.86 -28.86
C THR A 39 22.25 8.95 -27.83
N ARG A 40 23.49 9.05 -27.30
CA ARG A 40 23.90 10.05 -26.30
C ARG A 40 25.21 10.72 -26.71
N LYS A 41 25.11 11.87 -27.37
CA LYS A 41 26.27 12.67 -27.82
C LYS A 41 26.82 13.65 -26.78
N CYS A 42 26.02 14.02 -25.78
CA CYS A 42 26.37 14.99 -24.74
C CYS A 42 25.91 14.47 -23.36
N CYS A 43 26.62 14.88 -22.31
CA CYS A 43 26.29 14.57 -20.92
C CYS A 43 26.32 15.85 -20.08
N ASN A 44 25.14 16.36 -19.75
CA ASN A 44 24.95 17.61 -19.02
C ASN A 44 24.73 17.38 -17.52
N THR A 45 24.32 16.17 -17.13
CA THR A 45 24.03 15.81 -15.74
C THR A 45 24.93 14.68 -15.25
N CYS A 46 25.15 14.59 -13.94
CA CYS A 46 25.89 13.48 -13.35
C CYS A 46 25.25 12.14 -13.72
N LYS A 47 23.91 12.10 -13.75
CA LYS A 47 23.14 10.94 -14.18
C LYS A 47 23.45 10.53 -15.61
N GLU A 48 23.54 11.47 -16.55
CA GLU A 48 23.87 11.18 -17.94
C GLU A 48 25.28 10.62 -18.12
N VAL A 49 26.27 11.16 -17.39
CA VAL A 49 27.63 10.62 -17.40
C VAL A 49 27.64 9.19 -16.88
N GLN A 50 26.99 8.92 -15.74
CA GLN A 50 26.88 7.57 -15.18
C GLN A 50 26.19 6.59 -16.15
N LEU A 51 25.15 7.03 -16.86
CA LEU A 51 24.45 6.21 -17.85
C LEU A 51 25.31 5.91 -19.07
N ALA A 52 26.04 6.91 -19.58
CA ALA A 52 26.96 6.72 -20.70
C ALA A 52 28.04 5.67 -20.36
N TYR A 53 28.64 5.77 -19.17
CA TYR A 53 29.62 4.79 -18.69
C TYR A 53 29.03 3.40 -18.48
N HIS A 54 27.80 3.31 -17.96
CA HIS A 54 27.10 2.05 -17.79
C HIS A 54 26.82 1.36 -19.14
N GLU A 55 26.41 2.11 -20.17
CA GLU A 55 26.21 1.59 -21.52
C GLU A 55 27.50 1.04 -22.15
N GLN A 56 28.65 1.62 -21.81
CA GLN A 56 29.98 1.12 -22.23
C GLN A 56 30.51 -0.02 -21.33
N HIS A 57 29.75 -0.43 -20.31
CA HIS A 57 30.20 -1.37 -19.27
C HIS A 57 31.46 -0.94 -18.53
N TRP A 58 31.68 0.37 -18.39
CA TRP A 58 32.83 0.93 -17.68
C TRP A 58 32.51 1.15 -16.20
N VAL A 59 33.37 0.66 -15.32
CA VAL A 59 33.22 0.76 -13.87
C VAL A 59 33.90 2.05 -13.38
N VAL A 60 33.11 2.99 -12.88
CA VAL A 60 33.62 4.20 -12.21
C VAL A 60 33.61 3.99 -10.70
N LYS A 61 34.79 4.06 -10.06
CA LYS A 61 34.90 3.96 -8.59
C LYS A 61 34.66 5.30 -7.89
N ASN A 62 35.16 6.38 -8.46
CA ASN A 62 34.99 7.73 -7.93
C ASN A 62 34.25 8.58 -8.96
N VAL A 63 32.97 8.87 -8.67
CA VAL A 63 32.08 9.60 -9.57
C VAL A 63 32.38 11.10 -9.57
N SER A 64 32.97 11.62 -8.50
CA SER A 64 33.33 13.04 -8.32
C SER A 64 34.50 13.52 -9.19
N VAL A 65 35.13 12.60 -9.93
CA VAL A 65 36.07 12.92 -11.01
C VAL A 65 35.37 13.72 -12.10
N PHE A 66 34.09 13.45 -12.35
CA PHE A 66 33.29 14.16 -13.34
C PHE A 66 32.82 15.51 -12.81
N GLU A 67 32.97 16.55 -13.62
CA GLU A 67 32.56 17.92 -13.29
C GLU A 67 31.09 17.98 -12.93
N GLN A 68 30.23 17.35 -13.74
CA GLN A 68 28.79 17.30 -13.55
C GLN A 68 28.40 16.71 -12.19
N CYS A 69 29.15 15.73 -11.69
CA CYS A 69 28.91 15.06 -10.41
C CYS A 69 29.45 15.84 -9.22
N ARG A 70 30.60 16.49 -9.39
CA ARG A 70 31.17 17.39 -8.37
C ARG A 70 30.31 18.62 -8.16
N GLU A 71 29.81 19.24 -9.23
CA GLU A 71 28.89 20.37 -9.15
C GLU A 71 27.54 20.01 -8.51
N GLU A 72 27.12 18.76 -8.68
CA GLU A 72 25.90 18.25 -8.03
C GLU A 72 26.14 17.81 -6.58
N ASN A 73 27.34 18.03 -6.01
CA ASN A 73 27.75 17.65 -4.67
C ASN A 73 27.46 16.18 -4.33
N TRP A 74 27.81 15.26 -5.23
CA TRP A 74 27.52 13.83 -5.06
C TRP A 74 28.10 13.23 -3.76
N ASP A 75 29.27 13.69 -3.32
CA ASP A 75 29.90 13.22 -2.08
C ASP A 75 29.13 13.65 -0.82
N ASP A 76 28.66 14.90 -0.76
CA ASP A 76 27.83 15.39 0.36
C ASP A 76 26.52 14.60 0.45
N LYS A 77 25.98 14.22 -0.71
CA LYS A 77 24.76 13.43 -0.84
C LYS A 77 24.96 12.01 -0.32
N LEU A 78 26.10 11.39 -0.59
CA LEU A 78 26.51 10.12 0.00
C LEU A 78 26.73 10.23 1.51
N ALA A 79 27.33 11.32 1.99
CA ALA A 79 27.57 11.54 3.42
C ALA A 79 26.30 11.67 4.26
N LYS A 80 25.18 12.10 3.65
CA LYS A 80 23.85 12.19 4.31
C LYS A 80 23.14 10.85 4.47
N LEU A 81 23.62 9.80 3.81
CA LEU A 81 23.07 8.46 3.93
C LEU A 81 23.19 7.98 5.39
N GLY A 82 22.11 7.46 5.96
CA GLY A 82 22.06 7.03 7.36
C GLY A 82 21.63 8.12 8.35
N SER A 83 21.74 9.41 7.99
CA SER A 83 21.31 10.53 8.86
C SER A 83 19.96 11.15 8.49
N GLU A 84 19.56 11.01 7.22
CA GLU A 84 18.33 11.59 6.68
C GLU A 84 17.40 10.49 6.14
N GLY A 85 16.10 10.76 6.18
CA GLY A 85 15.05 9.90 5.64
C GLY A 85 14.35 10.50 4.42
N CYS A 86 13.48 9.71 3.79
CA CYS A 86 12.76 10.10 2.59
C CYS A 86 11.30 9.64 2.67
N ARG A 87 10.36 10.58 2.56
CA ARG A 87 8.93 10.26 2.41
C ARG A 87 8.54 10.34 0.94
N ILE A 88 8.03 9.22 0.43
CA ILE A 88 7.54 9.04 -0.93
C ILE A 88 6.03 8.84 -0.83
N HIS A 89 5.26 9.78 -1.36
CA HIS A 89 3.81 9.66 -1.45
C HIS A 89 3.33 9.92 -2.87
N GLY A 90 2.30 9.20 -3.31
CA GLY A 90 1.73 9.42 -4.64
C GLY A 90 0.75 8.35 -5.06
N GLU A 91 0.33 8.45 -6.32
CA GLU A 91 -0.60 7.54 -6.95
C GLU A 91 -0.03 7.02 -8.27
N LEU A 92 -0.19 5.73 -8.55
CA LEU A 92 0.24 5.06 -9.77
C LEU A 92 -0.97 4.49 -10.50
N GLN A 93 -1.18 4.90 -11.76
CA GLN A 93 -2.19 4.28 -12.61
C GLN A 93 -1.58 3.08 -13.33
N VAL A 94 -2.16 1.90 -13.09
CA VAL A 94 -1.72 0.63 -13.68
C VAL A 94 -2.86 -0.11 -14.35
N ASN A 95 -2.54 -1.03 -15.25
CA ASN A 95 -3.51 -1.97 -15.79
C ASN A 95 -4.05 -2.89 -14.68
N LYS A 96 -5.31 -3.33 -14.80
CA LYS A 96 -5.96 -4.28 -13.87
C LYS A 96 -5.49 -5.72 -14.16
N VAL A 97 -4.19 -5.97 -14.03
CA VAL A 97 -3.54 -7.28 -14.22
C VAL A 97 -2.53 -7.51 -13.08
N ALA A 98 -2.09 -8.76 -12.90
CA ALA A 98 -0.98 -9.04 -12.00
C ALA A 98 0.27 -8.25 -12.43
N GLY A 99 1.01 -7.75 -11.45
CA GLY A 99 2.15 -6.88 -11.72
C GLY A 99 3.06 -6.70 -10.52
N SER A 100 4.13 -5.95 -10.74
CA SER A 100 5.11 -5.64 -9.71
C SER A 100 5.61 -4.21 -9.89
N PHE A 101 5.75 -3.48 -8.79
CA PHE A 101 6.52 -2.24 -8.75
C PHE A 101 7.55 -2.32 -7.64
N HIS A 102 8.62 -1.55 -7.75
CA HIS A 102 9.66 -1.54 -6.73
C HIS A 102 10.23 -0.15 -6.55
N ILE A 103 10.80 0.07 -5.37
CA ILE A 103 11.46 1.30 -4.97
C ILE A 103 12.79 0.88 -4.39
N ALA A 104 13.87 1.20 -5.10
CA ALA A 104 15.23 0.92 -4.66
C ALA A 104 16.09 2.19 -4.65
N PRO A 105 17.11 2.26 -3.78
CA PRO A 105 18.11 3.32 -3.82
C PRO A 105 18.88 3.34 -5.14
N GLY A 106 19.40 4.51 -5.51
CA GLY A 106 20.21 4.70 -6.71
C GLY A 106 19.44 5.27 -7.90
N SER A 107 20.18 5.63 -8.94
CA SER A 107 19.59 6.27 -10.12
C SER A 107 18.83 5.23 -10.95
N SER A 108 17.54 5.49 -11.19
CA SER A 108 16.70 4.59 -11.98
C SER A 108 16.78 4.92 -13.47
N PHE A 109 16.84 3.88 -14.30
CA PHE A 109 16.75 3.96 -15.75
C PHE A 109 15.88 2.84 -16.32
N ALA A 110 15.27 3.11 -17.47
CA ALA A 110 14.46 2.14 -18.19
C ALA A 110 15.24 1.70 -19.44
N THR A 111 15.59 0.42 -19.51
CA THR A 111 16.22 -0.20 -20.69
C THR A 111 15.35 -1.38 -21.10
N ASN A 112 14.95 -1.45 -22.37
CA ASN A 112 14.15 -2.55 -22.93
C ASN A 112 12.90 -2.91 -22.10
N ASN A 113 12.13 -1.90 -21.67
CA ASN A 113 10.93 -2.08 -20.82
C ASN A 113 11.20 -2.67 -19.42
N VAL A 114 12.45 -2.76 -18.98
CA VAL A 114 12.85 -3.18 -17.63
C VAL A 114 13.29 -1.96 -16.82
N HIS A 115 12.81 -1.85 -15.59
CA HIS A 115 13.26 -0.84 -14.63
C HIS A 115 14.51 -1.35 -13.90
N VAL A 116 15.61 -0.61 -14.01
CA VAL A 116 16.90 -0.97 -13.43
C VAL A 116 17.41 0.19 -12.58
N HIS A 117 18.04 -0.12 -11.46
CA HIS A 117 18.70 0.85 -10.60
C HIS A 117 20.22 0.71 -10.72
N ASN A 118 20.90 1.82 -11.00
CA ASN A 118 22.35 1.89 -10.91
C ASN A 118 22.75 2.16 -9.45
N MET A 119 23.50 1.23 -8.86
CA MET A 119 24.00 1.30 -7.49
C MET A 119 25.48 1.65 -7.41
N GLN A 120 26.10 2.06 -8.51
CA GLN A 120 27.50 2.47 -8.55
C GLN A 120 27.76 3.58 -7.52
N GLY A 121 28.65 3.32 -6.56
CA GLY A 121 28.99 4.23 -5.46
C GLY A 121 28.12 4.09 -4.21
N LEU A 122 27.04 3.31 -4.24
CA LEU A 122 26.24 2.97 -3.04
C LEU A 122 26.68 1.65 -2.38
N THR A 123 27.49 0.84 -3.07
CA THR A 123 27.94 -0.49 -2.60
C THR A 123 28.72 -0.46 -1.30
N ASP A 124 29.47 0.61 -1.04
CA ASP A 124 30.29 0.74 0.17
C ASP A 124 29.50 1.33 1.36
N ALA A 125 28.32 1.89 1.09
CA ALA A 125 27.62 2.79 2.00
C ALA A 125 26.60 2.10 2.94
N HIS A 126 26.47 0.76 2.89
CA HIS A 126 25.64 -0.03 3.81
C HIS A 126 24.24 0.55 4.06
N VAL A 127 23.42 0.62 3.00
CA VAL A 127 22.10 1.25 3.05
C VAL A 127 21.15 0.45 3.95
N ASN A 128 20.62 1.09 5.00
CA ASN A 128 19.59 0.50 5.86
C ASN A 128 18.19 0.71 5.26
N MET A 129 17.46 -0.39 5.03
CA MET A 129 16.16 -0.39 4.35
C MET A 129 14.96 -0.30 5.31
N THR A 130 15.18 0.13 6.56
CA THR A 130 14.11 0.36 7.54
C THR A 130 13.13 1.42 7.02
N HIS A 131 11.84 1.08 7.04
CA HIS A 131 10.81 1.92 6.45
C HIS A 131 9.46 1.76 7.16
N LYS A 132 8.59 2.74 6.93
CA LYS A 132 7.19 2.75 7.36
C LYS A 132 6.27 2.92 6.16
N ILE A 133 5.31 2.04 6.02
CA ILE A 133 4.20 2.18 5.09
C ILE A 133 3.09 2.90 5.87
N SER A 134 2.89 4.17 5.61
CA SER A 134 1.83 4.96 6.26
C SER A 134 0.47 4.58 5.70
N SER A 135 0.36 4.43 4.38
CA SER A 135 -0.84 3.92 3.74
C SER A 135 -0.51 3.23 2.41
N LEU A 136 -1.17 2.11 2.12
CA LEU A 136 -1.15 1.47 0.80
C LEU A 136 -2.54 0.93 0.44
N SER A 137 -3.12 1.44 -0.65
CA SER A 137 -4.44 1.05 -1.13
C SER A 137 -4.51 0.85 -2.64
N PHE A 138 -5.49 0.06 -3.07
CA PHE A 138 -5.73 -0.34 -4.45
C PHE A 138 -7.12 0.09 -4.90
N GLY A 139 -7.21 1.27 -5.51
CA GLY A 139 -8.46 1.92 -5.89
C GLY A 139 -9.00 2.85 -4.81
N PRO A 140 -10.26 3.29 -4.95
CA PRO A 140 -10.92 4.11 -3.92
C PRO A 140 -11.14 3.30 -2.65
N THR A 141 -11.13 3.97 -1.49
CA THR A 141 -11.40 3.34 -0.19
C THR A 141 -12.87 3.41 0.17
N TYR A 142 -13.38 2.43 0.92
CA TYR A 142 -14.74 2.44 1.47
C TYR A 142 -14.75 2.39 3.02
N PRO A 143 -15.84 2.79 3.68
CA PRO A 143 -15.93 2.76 5.15
C PRO A 143 -15.73 1.36 5.73
N GLY A 144 -14.87 1.24 6.74
CA GLY A 144 -14.56 -0.04 7.38
C GLY A 144 -13.54 -0.90 6.61
N GLN A 145 -13.00 -0.41 5.49
CA GLN A 145 -11.89 -1.08 4.81
C GLN A 145 -10.63 -1.05 5.69
N VAL A 146 -10.01 -2.20 5.89
CA VAL A 146 -8.75 -2.36 6.61
C VAL A 146 -7.69 -2.85 5.63
N ASN A 147 -6.62 -2.09 5.46
CA ASN A 147 -5.49 -2.47 4.63
C ASN A 147 -4.36 -3.00 5.52
N PRO A 148 -3.84 -4.22 5.27
CA PRO A 148 -2.85 -4.84 6.16
C PRO A 148 -1.53 -4.10 6.37
N LEU A 149 -1.10 -3.24 5.43
CA LEU A 149 0.17 -2.51 5.53
C LEU A 149 0.00 -1.07 6.04
N ASP A 150 -1.21 -0.60 6.33
CA ASP A 150 -1.41 0.76 6.82
C ASP A 150 -0.79 0.92 8.22
N GLY A 151 0.11 1.89 8.36
CA GLY A 151 0.83 2.18 9.60
C GLY A 151 1.96 1.20 9.95
N VAL A 152 2.24 0.19 9.11
CA VAL A 152 3.25 -0.85 9.41
C VAL A 152 4.67 -0.29 9.27
N THR A 153 5.48 -0.50 10.31
CA THR A 153 6.92 -0.16 10.32
C THR A 153 7.74 -1.43 10.33
N MET A 154 8.68 -1.55 9.39
CA MET A 154 9.55 -2.70 9.24
C MET A 154 10.99 -2.29 9.56
N TYR A 155 11.53 -2.88 10.63
CA TYR A 155 12.89 -2.63 11.11
C TYR A 155 13.86 -3.63 10.49
N VAL A 156 14.86 -3.11 9.78
CA VAL A 156 15.87 -3.87 9.07
C VAL A 156 17.18 -3.81 9.85
N VAL A 157 17.61 -4.96 10.38
CA VAL A 157 18.84 -5.07 11.17
C VAL A 157 20.07 -5.08 10.28
N GLU A 158 20.08 -5.92 9.23
CA GLU A 158 21.21 -6.01 8.32
C GLU A 158 21.04 -5.03 7.16
N PRO A 159 22.06 -4.24 6.81
CA PRO A 159 22.01 -3.36 5.65
C PRO A 159 21.90 -4.18 4.35
N PHE A 160 21.47 -3.52 3.28
CA PHE A 160 21.34 -4.13 1.94
C PHE A 160 20.41 -5.35 1.89
N GLN A 161 19.20 -5.19 2.41
CA GLN A 161 18.15 -6.21 2.27
C GLN A 161 17.20 -5.88 1.10
N MET A 162 16.89 -6.91 0.31
CA MET A 162 15.76 -6.92 -0.61
C MET A 162 14.53 -7.38 0.15
N ILE A 163 13.54 -6.50 0.27
CA ILE A 163 12.28 -6.78 0.97
C ILE A 163 11.17 -6.86 -0.05
N THR A 164 10.50 -8.00 -0.08
CA THR A 164 9.47 -8.28 -1.06
C THR A 164 8.14 -8.51 -0.36
N TYR A 165 7.16 -7.66 -0.67
CA TYR A 165 5.76 -7.80 -0.29
C TYR A 165 5.00 -8.54 -1.39
N TYR A 166 4.36 -9.65 -1.04
CA TYR A 166 3.48 -10.41 -1.92
C TYR A 166 2.04 -10.19 -1.50
N MET A 167 1.27 -9.64 -2.41
CA MET A 167 -0.06 -9.11 -2.13
C MET A 167 -1.08 -9.79 -3.01
N LYS A 168 -2.16 -10.30 -2.40
CA LYS A 168 -3.28 -10.89 -3.13
C LYS A 168 -4.48 -9.96 -3.01
N LEU A 169 -4.85 -9.34 -4.12
CA LEU A 169 -5.94 -8.37 -4.22
C LEU A 169 -7.25 -9.12 -4.46
N VAL A 170 -8.29 -8.72 -3.75
CA VAL A 170 -9.65 -9.24 -3.91
C VAL A 170 -10.53 -8.07 -4.35
N PRO A 171 -10.98 -8.06 -5.63
CA PRO A 171 -11.96 -7.09 -6.10
C PRO A 171 -13.17 -7.04 -5.18
N THR A 172 -13.57 -5.84 -4.77
CA THR A 172 -14.65 -5.63 -3.80
C THR A 172 -15.60 -4.56 -4.32
N ILE A 173 -16.88 -4.89 -4.40
CA ILE A 173 -17.94 -3.92 -4.69
C ILE A 173 -18.63 -3.58 -3.37
N TYR A 174 -18.51 -2.34 -2.95
CA TYR A 174 -19.19 -1.81 -1.79
C TYR A 174 -20.43 -1.03 -2.22
N ILE A 175 -21.59 -1.42 -1.70
CA ILE A 175 -22.89 -0.86 -2.05
C ILE A 175 -23.46 -0.21 -0.80
N ARG A 176 -23.72 1.10 -0.89
CA ARG A 176 -24.28 1.92 0.18
C ARG A 176 -25.56 2.59 -0.29
N HIS A 177 -26.54 2.63 0.61
CA HIS A 177 -27.72 3.47 0.45
C HIS A 177 -27.37 4.93 0.73
N ASN A 178 -27.65 5.83 -0.21
CA ASN A 178 -27.53 7.26 0.00
C ASN A 178 -28.87 7.85 0.44
N ASP A 179 -29.02 8.08 1.74
CA ASP A 179 -30.24 8.63 2.34
C ASP A 179 -30.63 10.02 1.80
N SER A 180 -29.69 10.76 1.21
CA SER A 180 -29.96 12.10 0.67
C SER A 180 -30.60 12.08 -0.71
N THR A 181 -30.34 11.04 -1.50
CA THR A 181 -30.79 10.95 -2.91
C THR A 181 -31.67 9.73 -3.18
N ASP A 182 -31.92 8.91 -2.15
CA ASP A 182 -32.64 7.62 -2.23
C ASP A 182 -32.07 6.70 -3.33
N ALA A 183 -30.76 6.84 -3.59
CA ALA A 183 -30.05 6.16 -4.66
C ALA A 183 -28.98 5.25 -4.07
N MET A 184 -28.69 4.17 -4.80
CA MET A 184 -27.64 3.24 -4.42
C MET A 184 -26.29 3.73 -4.96
N ASP A 185 -25.35 4.04 -4.08
CA ASP A 185 -23.97 4.37 -4.43
C ASP A 185 -23.12 3.10 -4.43
N THR A 186 -22.33 2.93 -5.49
CA THR A 186 -21.49 1.73 -5.69
C THR A 186 -20.03 2.13 -5.84
N VAL A 187 -19.19 1.63 -4.94
CA VAL A 187 -17.74 1.86 -4.94
C VAL A 187 -17.04 0.57 -5.32
N GLU A 188 -16.35 0.58 -6.46
CA GLU A 188 -15.45 -0.50 -6.86
C GLU A 188 -14.07 -0.30 -6.24
N SER A 189 -13.70 -1.16 -5.29
CA SER A 189 -12.44 -1.13 -4.57
C SER A 189 -11.71 -2.48 -4.66
N ASN A 190 -10.56 -2.59 -4.02
CA ASN A 190 -9.86 -3.85 -3.82
C ASN A 190 -9.40 -3.94 -2.36
N GLN A 191 -9.73 -5.07 -1.73
CA GLN A 191 -9.09 -5.48 -0.49
C GLN A 191 -7.81 -6.24 -0.83
N TYR A 192 -6.89 -6.40 0.11
CA TYR A 192 -5.75 -7.27 -0.10
C TYR A 192 -5.30 -7.96 1.18
N SER A 193 -4.65 -9.10 1.00
CA SER A 193 -3.82 -9.74 2.03
C SER A 193 -2.35 -9.61 1.64
N VAL A 194 -1.46 -9.67 2.62
CA VAL A 194 -0.02 -9.50 2.40
C VAL A 194 0.78 -10.58 3.12
N THR A 195 1.83 -11.05 2.46
CA THR A 195 2.97 -11.74 3.07
C THR A 195 4.24 -11.02 2.66
N TRP A 196 5.31 -11.16 3.42
CA TRP A 196 6.58 -10.50 3.09
C TRP A 196 7.76 -11.44 3.30
N HIS A 197 8.83 -11.18 2.57
CA HIS A 197 10.09 -11.90 2.66
C HIS A 197 11.23 -10.89 2.60
N SER A 198 12.30 -11.12 3.38
CA SER A 198 13.53 -10.35 3.29
C SER A 198 14.69 -11.26 2.91
N LYS A 199 15.52 -10.81 1.97
CA LYS A 199 16.73 -11.51 1.52
C LYS A 199 17.90 -10.54 1.55
N GLY A 200 18.98 -10.90 2.25
CA GLY A 200 20.25 -10.18 2.12
C GLY A 200 20.82 -10.33 0.71
N THR A 201 21.29 -9.22 0.12
CA THR A 201 21.94 -9.23 -1.20
C THR A 201 23.45 -9.13 -1.03
N PRO A 202 24.20 -10.25 -1.07
CA PRO A 202 25.65 -10.19 -0.89
C PRO A 202 26.29 -9.44 -2.07
N LEU A 203 27.13 -8.45 -1.74
CA LEU A 203 27.87 -7.59 -2.68
C LEU A 203 28.86 -8.36 -3.58
N ASN A 204 29.13 -9.64 -3.25
CA ASN A 204 30.18 -10.46 -3.85
C ASN A 204 29.72 -11.19 -5.12
N GLY A 205 29.09 -10.50 -6.08
CA GLY A 205 28.86 -10.96 -7.47
C GLY A 205 28.02 -12.24 -7.70
N ASN A 206 27.77 -13.03 -6.67
CA ASN A 206 27.02 -14.28 -6.69
C ASN A 206 25.60 -14.13 -6.11
N GLY A 207 25.31 -12.98 -5.48
CA GLY A 207 24.02 -12.65 -4.92
C GLY A 207 23.08 -12.02 -5.96
N GLN A 208 22.14 -12.79 -6.47
CA GLN A 208 21.03 -12.24 -7.27
C GLN A 208 20.13 -11.36 -6.38
N GLY A 209 20.18 -10.04 -6.59
CA GLY A 209 19.21 -9.08 -6.06
C GLY A 209 19.76 -7.67 -5.86
N ILE A 210 18.89 -6.66 -6.01
CA ILE A 210 19.13 -5.26 -5.65
C ILE A 210 18.41 -4.96 -4.32
N PRO A 211 19.07 -4.34 -3.32
CA PRO A 211 18.41 -3.86 -2.10
C PRO A 211 17.29 -2.88 -2.44
N GLY A 212 16.13 -3.05 -1.83
CA GLY A 212 14.93 -2.31 -2.25
C GLY A 212 13.66 -2.89 -1.67
N LEU A 213 12.57 -2.16 -1.85
CA LEU A 213 11.22 -2.62 -1.54
C LEU A 213 10.52 -3.02 -2.82
N PHE A 214 10.08 -4.26 -2.89
CA PHE A 214 9.41 -4.85 -4.05
C PHE A 214 7.98 -5.20 -3.66
N PHE A 215 7.02 -4.74 -4.45
CA PHE A 215 5.59 -4.94 -4.24
C PHE A 215 5.04 -5.76 -5.41
N ASN A 216 4.84 -7.05 -5.18
CA ASN A 216 4.25 -7.97 -6.14
C ASN A 216 2.78 -8.14 -5.80
N TYR A 217 1.90 -7.85 -6.75
CA TYR A 217 0.46 -7.95 -6.54
C TYR A 217 -0.20 -8.82 -7.61
N GLU A 218 -1.11 -9.69 -7.17
CA GLU A 218 -1.90 -10.59 -8.00
C GLU A 218 -3.39 -10.36 -7.71
N ILE A 219 -4.24 -10.41 -8.73
CA ILE A 219 -5.69 -10.24 -8.59
C ILE A 219 -6.32 -11.63 -8.44
N SER A 220 -7.06 -11.83 -7.35
CA SER A 220 -7.83 -13.03 -7.06
C SER A 220 -9.02 -13.15 -8.02
N PRO A 221 -9.37 -14.37 -8.47
CA PRO A 221 -10.55 -14.61 -9.30
C PRO A 221 -11.88 -14.50 -8.53
N ILE A 222 -11.86 -14.14 -7.24
CA ILE A 222 -13.05 -14.04 -6.39
C ILE A 222 -13.45 -12.57 -6.24
N LEU A 223 -14.75 -12.29 -6.33
CA LEU A 223 -15.35 -10.99 -6.12
C LEU A 223 -16.10 -10.96 -4.78
N VAL A 224 -15.82 -9.97 -3.93
CA VAL A 224 -16.57 -9.73 -2.70
C VAL A 224 -17.58 -8.63 -2.93
N LYS A 225 -18.85 -8.88 -2.63
CA LYS A 225 -19.91 -7.88 -2.66
C LYS A 225 -20.36 -7.59 -1.24
N ILE A 226 -20.17 -6.34 -0.81
CA ILE A 226 -20.61 -5.86 0.51
C ILE A 226 -21.80 -4.93 0.26
N SER A 227 -22.98 -5.33 0.73
CA SER A 227 -24.18 -4.50 0.68
C SER A 227 -24.64 -4.16 2.09
N GLN A 228 -24.93 -2.88 2.33
CA GLN A 228 -25.62 -2.47 3.54
C GLN A 228 -27.12 -2.71 3.38
N GLU A 229 -27.66 -3.63 4.17
CA GLU A 229 -29.11 -3.77 4.31
C GLU A 229 -29.61 -2.92 5.48
N HIS A 230 -30.62 -2.09 5.22
CA HIS A 230 -31.38 -1.43 6.26
C HIS A 230 -32.70 -2.17 6.45
N THR A 231 -32.97 -2.61 7.68
CA THR A 231 -34.30 -3.12 8.03
C THR A 231 -35.29 -1.95 8.03
N SER A 232 -36.42 -2.11 7.34
CA SER A 232 -37.44 -1.07 7.28
C SER A 232 -38.05 -0.78 8.66
N PHE A 233 -38.51 0.45 8.88
CA PHE A 233 -39.22 0.83 10.11
C PHE A 233 -40.46 -0.03 10.37
N LEU A 234 -41.11 -0.52 9.30
CA LEU A 234 -42.24 -1.43 9.41
C LEU A 234 -41.85 -2.74 10.08
N HIS A 235 -40.67 -3.28 9.79
CA HIS A 235 -40.17 -4.50 10.44
C HIS A 235 -39.98 -4.30 11.96
N PHE A 236 -39.54 -3.11 12.37
CA PHE A 236 -39.47 -2.76 13.80
C PHE A 236 -40.85 -2.68 14.45
N LEU A 237 -41.82 -2.04 13.78
CA LEU A 237 -43.18 -1.90 14.28
C LEU A 237 -43.87 -3.27 14.40
N THR A 238 -43.75 -4.13 13.39
CA THR A 238 -44.30 -5.49 13.41
C THR A 238 -43.70 -6.31 14.54
N ASN A 239 -42.38 -6.24 14.76
CA ASN A 239 -41.74 -6.91 15.89
C ASN A 239 -42.24 -6.38 17.24
N THR A 240 -42.41 -5.07 17.37
CA THR A 240 -42.91 -4.46 18.61
C THR A 240 -44.34 -4.89 18.92
N CYS A 241 -45.23 -4.85 17.93
CA CYS A 241 -46.61 -5.34 18.07
C CYS A 241 -46.66 -6.83 18.41
N ALA A 242 -45.79 -7.65 17.80
CA ALA A 242 -45.71 -9.09 18.09
C ALA A 242 -45.29 -9.34 19.55
N ILE A 243 -44.32 -8.59 20.08
CA ILE A 243 -43.89 -8.70 21.48
C ILE A 243 -45.04 -8.31 22.43
N ILE A 244 -45.70 -7.17 22.19
CA ILE A 244 -46.81 -6.70 23.03
C ILE A 244 -47.98 -7.69 23.00
N GLY A 245 -48.37 -8.15 21.80
CA GLY A 245 -49.43 -9.14 21.63
C GLY A 245 -49.09 -10.49 22.29
N GLY A 246 -47.84 -10.93 22.19
CA GLY A 246 -47.36 -12.14 22.86
C GLY A 246 -47.46 -12.06 24.38
N VAL A 247 -47.00 -10.95 24.97
CA VAL A 247 -47.09 -10.73 26.42
C VAL A 247 -48.55 -10.72 26.90
N PHE A 248 -49.44 -10.02 26.18
CA PHE A 248 -50.85 -9.96 26.53
C PHE A 248 -51.51 -11.34 26.46
N THR A 249 -51.17 -12.14 25.44
CA THR A 249 -51.70 -13.49 25.26
C THR A 249 -51.25 -14.43 26.39
N VAL A 250 -49.96 -14.39 26.74
CA VAL A 250 -49.41 -15.20 27.84
C VAL A 250 -50.01 -14.80 29.19
N ALA A 251 -50.12 -13.50 29.47
CA ALA A 251 -50.75 -13.00 30.70
C ALA A 251 -52.21 -13.45 30.81
N SER A 252 -52.97 -13.34 29.72
CA SER A 252 -54.37 -13.77 29.66
C SER A 252 -54.54 -15.28 29.89
N LEU A 253 -53.63 -16.09 29.33
CA LEU A 253 -53.64 -17.54 29.54
C LEU A 253 -53.31 -17.90 31.00
N PHE A 254 -52.34 -17.20 31.61
CA PHE A 254 -51.99 -17.37 33.01
C PHE A 254 -53.15 -17.01 33.95
N ASP A 255 -53.82 -15.89 33.70
CA ASP A 255 -54.96 -15.46 34.50
C ASP A 255 -56.11 -16.47 34.40
N ALA A 256 -56.46 -16.91 33.19
CA ALA A 256 -57.47 -17.95 32.98
C ALA A 256 -57.13 -19.26 33.69
N PHE A 257 -55.86 -19.67 33.69
CA PHE A 257 -55.39 -20.86 34.40
C PHE A 257 -55.55 -20.73 35.91
N ILE A 258 -55.15 -19.60 36.50
CA ILE A 258 -55.29 -19.33 37.94
C ILE A 258 -56.77 -19.28 38.35
N TYR A 259 -57.62 -18.61 37.56
CA TYR A 259 -59.05 -18.52 37.81
C TYR A 259 -59.73 -19.89 37.78
N HIS A 260 -59.45 -20.70 36.76
CA HIS A 260 -60.00 -22.06 36.69
C HIS A 260 -59.50 -22.94 37.85
N SER A 261 -58.22 -22.86 38.18
CA SER A 261 -57.62 -23.63 39.28
C SER A 261 -58.25 -23.29 40.62
N THR A 262 -58.40 -21.99 40.93
CA THR A 262 -59.05 -21.54 42.18
C THR A 262 -60.52 -21.91 42.24
N CYS A 263 -61.26 -21.86 41.13
CA CYS A 263 -62.66 -22.26 41.06
C CYS A 263 -62.85 -23.76 41.30
N VAL A 264 -61.99 -24.62 40.72
CA VAL A 264 -62.01 -26.08 40.95
C VAL A 264 -61.68 -26.42 42.40
N VAL A 265 -60.67 -25.79 42.98
CA VAL A 265 -60.31 -25.97 44.40
C VAL A 265 -61.47 -25.54 45.30
N ARG A 266 -62.10 -24.40 45.02
CA ARG A 266 -63.24 -23.90 45.80
C ARG A 266 -64.44 -24.85 45.74
N LYS A 267 -64.76 -25.42 44.57
CA LYS A 267 -65.79 -26.46 44.43
C LYS A 267 -65.48 -27.71 45.25
N ARG A 268 -64.23 -28.20 45.19
CA ARG A 268 -63.75 -29.35 45.97
C ARG A 268 -63.88 -29.12 47.48
N PHE A 269 -63.58 -27.91 47.96
CA PHE A 269 -63.75 -27.56 49.38
C PHE A 269 -65.22 -27.48 49.79
N SER A 270 -66.12 -26.96 48.95
CA SER A 270 -67.55 -26.91 49.29
C SER A 270 -68.24 -28.27 49.35
N GLU A 271 -67.77 -29.26 48.58
CA GLU A 271 -68.29 -30.63 48.59
C GLU A 271 -67.82 -31.45 49.81
N HIS A 272 -66.74 -31.04 50.50
CA HIS A 272 -66.23 -31.72 51.70
C HIS A 272 -66.76 -31.15 53.03
N SER A 273 -67.54 -30.06 52.98
CA SER A 273 -68.12 -29.39 54.16
C SER A 273 -69.61 -29.71 54.40
N HIS A 274 -70.13 -30.77 53.78
CA HIS A 274 -71.47 -31.32 54.02
C HIS A 274 -71.40 -32.75 54.57
#